data_AF-A0A5P8WHK3-F1
#
_entry.id   AF-A0A5P8WHK3-F1
#
_cell.length_a   1.000
_cell.length_b   1.000
_cell.length_c   1.000
_cell.angle_alpha   90.00
_cell.angle_beta   90.00
_cell.angle_gamma   90.00
#
_symmetry.space_group_name_H-M   'P 1'
#
loop_
_entity.id
_entity.type
_entity.pdbx_description
1 polymer ?
#
loop_
_entity_poly.entity_id
_entity_poly.type
_entity_poly.pdbx_seq_one_letter_code
_entity_poly.pdbx_strand_id
1 'polypeptide(L)'
;MGAVSDIKQSIAENSKQQTILEQQLEFEKEQATIADARYKTGCLPIVATVYPHKYVTIVQGKVIQDRITRNPLPRGTVVCDANGNTGVIADRGEVEAIAFTGNRDLVATRLKRFRGGTYSQPIDTGGK
;
A
#
# COMPACT_ATOMS: atom_id res chain seq x y z
N MET A 1 50.66 9.06 -10.64
CA MET A 1 50.03 8.27 -9.55
C MET A 1 48.54 8.55 -9.37
N GLY A 2 47.78 9.03 -10.39
CA GLY A 2 46.34 9.35 -10.26
C GLY A 2 45.38 8.20 -10.63
N ALA A 3 45.70 7.42 -11.67
CA ALA A 3 44.77 6.40 -12.17
C ALA A 3 44.34 5.33 -11.14
N VAL A 4 45.23 4.96 -10.20
CA VAL A 4 44.91 3.95 -9.17
C VAL A 4 44.06 4.53 -8.04
N SER A 5 44.20 5.82 -7.71
CA SER A 5 43.32 6.48 -6.72
C SER A 5 41.90 6.65 -7.26
N ASP A 6 41.78 7.00 -8.54
CA ASP A 6 40.48 7.23 -9.19
C ASP A 6 39.70 5.92 -9.38
N ILE A 7 40.40 4.82 -9.68
CA ILE A 7 39.82 3.47 -9.70
C ILE A 7 39.36 3.04 -8.30
N LYS A 8 40.15 3.32 -7.24
CA LYS A 8 39.76 2.99 -5.87
C LYS A 8 38.54 3.78 -5.40
N GLN A 9 38.43 5.05 -5.79
CA GLN A 9 37.25 5.88 -5.47
C GLN A 9 36.00 5.39 -6.21
N SER A 10 36.10 5.09 -7.50
CA SER A 10 34.95 4.58 -8.27
C SER A 10 34.47 3.20 -7.80
N ILE A 11 35.39 2.30 -7.40
CA ILE A 11 35.02 1.02 -6.77
C ILE A 11 34.27 1.27 -5.45
N ALA A 12 34.76 2.18 -4.60
CA ALA A 12 34.11 2.48 -3.33
C ALA A 12 32.70 3.11 -3.51
N GLU A 13 32.51 3.94 -4.53
CA GLU A 13 31.20 4.51 -4.88
C GLU A 13 30.24 3.44 -5.42
N ASN A 14 30.69 2.60 -6.35
CA ASN A 14 29.89 1.50 -6.89
C ASN A 14 29.48 0.51 -5.81
N SER A 15 30.38 0.16 -4.89
CA SER A 15 30.04 -0.72 -3.76
C SER A 15 29.00 -0.10 -2.83
N LYS A 16 29.08 1.20 -2.54
CA LYS A 16 28.04 1.91 -1.76
C LYS A 16 26.69 1.90 -2.48
N GLN A 17 26.68 2.17 -3.78
CA GLN A 17 25.46 2.12 -4.58
C GLN A 17 24.85 0.72 -4.61
N GLN A 18 25.67 -0.33 -4.75
CA GLN A 18 25.21 -1.72 -4.68
C GLN A 18 24.55 -2.02 -3.34
N THR A 19 25.17 -1.66 -2.21
CA THR A 19 24.56 -1.87 -0.89
C THR A 19 23.23 -1.14 -0.73
N ILE A 20 23.10 0.08 -1.25
CA ILE A 20 21.83 0.84 -1.21
C ILE A 20 20.75 0.12 -2.04
N LEU A 21 21.10 -0.36 -3.23
CA LEU A 21 20.17 -1.08 -4.10
C LEU A 21 19.71 -2.41 -3.47
N GLU A 22 20.63 -3.14 -2.82
CA GLU A 22 20.31 -4.37 -2.10
C GLU A 22 19.33 -4.11 -0.95
N GLN A 23 19.59 -3.07 -0.14
CA GLN A 23 18.69 -2.66 0.95
C GLN A 23 17.31 -2.25 0.44
N GLN A 24 17.25 -1.52 -0.68
CA GLN A 24 15.98 -1.15 -1.31
C GLN A 24 15.20 -2.39 -1.78
N LEU A 25 15.88 -3.32 -2.43
CA LEU A 25 15.26 -4.55 -2.92
C LEU A 25 14.73 -5.43 -1.76
N GLU A 26 15.47 -5.54 -0.66
CA GLU A 26 15.01 -6.26 0.53
C GLU A 26 13.77 -5.60 1.13
N PHE A 27 13.80 -4.28 1.30
CA PHE A 27 12.66 -3.52 1.79
C PHE A 27 11.42 -3.71 0.88
N GLU A 28 11.58 -3.62 -0.44
CA GLU A 28 10.49 -3.84 -1.40
C GLU A 28 9.88 -5.25 -1.28
N LYS A 29 10.72 -6.28 -1.09
CA LYS A 29 10.26 -7.67 -0.89
C LYS A 29 9.49 -7.84 0.41
N GLU A 30 9.96 -7.21 1.49
CA GLU A 30 9.24 -7.22 2.77
C GLU A 30 7.87 -6.53 2.64
N GLN A 31 7.81 -5.37 2.00
CA GLN A 31 6.56 -4.66 1.74
C GLN A 31 5.60 -5.50 0.89
N ALA A 32 6.10 -6.14 -0.16
CA ALA A 32 5.30 -7.04 -1.00
C ALA A 32 4.75 -8.22 -0.22
N THR A 33 5.54 -8.81 0.68
CA THR A 33 5.11 -9.93 1.53
C THR A 33 4.00 -9.51 2.48
N ILE A 34 4.12 -8.33 3.11
CA ILE A 34 3.09 -7.76 3.99
C ILE A 34 1.81 -7.48 3.20
N ALA A 35 1.91 -6.83 2.04
CA ALA A 35 0.77 -6.51 1.20
C ALA A 35 0.06 -7.78 0.69
N ASP A 36 0.82 -8.78 0.22
CA ASP A 36 0.29 -10.07 -0.20
C ASP A 36 -0.48 -10.77 0.91
N ALA A 37 0.08 -10.78 2.13
CA ALA A 37 -0.59 -11.33 3.29
C ALA A 37 -1.92 -10.61 3.56
N ARG A 38 -1.95 -9.27 3.50
CA ARG A 38 -3.16 -8.46 3.69
C ARG A 38 -4.24 -8.71 2.64
N TYR A 39 -3.85 -8.88 1.37
CA TYR A 39 -4.80 -9.27 0.31
C TYR A 39 -5.38 -10.67 0.54
N LYS A 40 -4.55 -11.62 0.99
CA LYS A 40 -4.95 -13.01 1.27
C LYS A 40 -5.88 -13.11 2.49
N THR A 41 -5.54 -12.45 3.59
CA THR A 41 -6.33 -12.49 4.85
C THR A 41 -7.65 -11.76 4.71
N GLY A 42 -7.62 -10.61 4.02
CA GLY A 42 -8.83 -9.98 3.51
C GLY A 42 -8.99 -8.51 3.84
N CYS A 43 -8.09 -7.69 3.31
CA CYS A 43 -8.22 -6.23 3.28
C CYS A 43 -9.56 -5.74 2.67
N LEU A 44 -10.08 -4.61 3.15
CA LEU A 44 -11.29 -3.98 2.61
C LEU A 44 -10.94 -3.04 1.44
N PRO A 45 -11.51 -3.25 0.24
CA PRO A 45 -11.28 -2.35 -0.89
C PRO A 45 -11.97 -0.99 -0.66
N ILE A 46 -11.20 0.10 -0.77
CA ILE A 46 -11.74 1.46 -0.62
C ILE A 46 -12.24 1.97 -1.96
N VAL A 47 -13.37 2.67 -1.93
CA VAL A 47 -14.00 3.28 -3.11
C VAL A 47 -14.17 4.80 -2.94
N ALA A 48 -14.41 5.49 -4.04
CA ALA A 48 -14.66 6.93 -4.03
C ALA A 48 -16.00 7.24 -3.35
N THR A 49 -16.04 8.32 -2.56
CA THR A 49 -17.27 8.79 -1.91
C THR A 49 -18.39 9.08 -2.92
N VAL A 50 -18.07 9.76 -4.03
CA VAL A 50 -19.06 10.17 -5.05
C VAL A 50 -19.38 9.03 -6.03
N TYR A 51 -18.40 8.18 -6.32
CA TYR A 51 -18.53 7.09 -7.28
C TYR A 51 -18.16 5.76 -6.62
N PRO A 52 -19.09 5.13 -5.88
CA PRO A 52 -18.78 3.95 -5.05
C PRO A 52 -18.42 2.69 -5.85
N HIS A 53 -18.47 2.74 -7.18
CA HIS A 53 -17.99 1.68 -8.07
C HIS A 53 -16.54 1.88 -8.54
N LYS A 54 -15.93 3.02 -8.20
CA LYS A 54 -14.56 3.35 -8.54
C LYS A 54 -13.66 3.17 -7.32
N TYR A 55 -12.66 2.32 -7.45
CA TYR A 55 -11.61 2.19 -6.45
C TYR A 55 -10.76 3.47 -6.41
N VAL A 56 -10.27 3.80 -5.23
CA VAL A 56 -9.36 4.94 -5.02
C VAL A 56 -8.03 4.45 -4.48
N THR A 57 -6.97 5.19 -4.79
CA THR A 57 -5.63 4.91 -4.26
C THR A 57 -5.58 5.25 -2.79
N ILE A 58 -4.98 4.36 -2.00
CA ILE A 58 -4.72 4.61 -0.58
C ILE A 58 -3.57 5.60 -0.44
N VAL A 59 -3.74 6.56 0.46
CA VAL A 59 -2.72 7.54 0.82
C VAL A 59 -2.60 7.58 2.35
N GLN A 60 -1.36 7.68 2.85
CA GLN A 60 -1.10 7.73 4.28
C GLN A 60 -1.71 8.99 4.91
N GLY A 61 -2.21 8.88 6.13
CA GLY A 61 -2.83 10.00 6.88
C GLY A 61 -4.26 10.30 6.47
N LYS A 62 -4.79 9.69 5.41
CA LYS A 62 -6.19 9.89 5.01
C LYS A 62 -7.14 9.12 5.92
N VAL A 63 -8.24 9.78 6.30
CA VAL A 63 -9.31 9.16 7.08
C VAL A 63 -10.23 8.35 6.18
N ILE A 64 -10.36 7.07 6.50
CA ILE A 64 -11.27 6.14 5.82
C ILE A 64 -12.49 5.92 6.70
N GLN A 65 -13.67 5.95 6.08
CA GLN A 65 -14.94 5.88 6.80
C GLN A 65 -15.79 4.72 6.29
N ASP A 66 -16.65 4.20 7.17
CA ASP A 66 -17.79 3.40 6.73
C ASP A 66 -18.79 4.30 5.98
N ARG A 67 -19.23 3.82 4.81
CA ARG A 67 -20.08 4.61 3.91
C ARG A 67 -21.46 4.90 4.48
N ILE A 68 -21.99 3.99 5.31
CA ILE A 68 -23.35 4.09 5.85
C ILE A 68 -23.37 5.02 7.06
N THR A 69 -22.52 4.75 8.05
CA THR A 69 -22.49 5.46 9.32
C THR A 69 -21.68 6.75 9.29
N ARG A 70 -20.82 6.93 8.28
CA ARG A 70 -19.85 8.03 8.18
C ARG A 70 -18.83 8.09 9.32
N ASN A 71 -18.78 7.04 10.14
CA ASN A 71 -17.79 6.94 11.19
C ASN A 71 -16.45 6.48 10.60
N PRO A 72 -15.32 6.96 11.13
CA PRO A 72 -14.01 6.42 10.78
C PRO A 72 -13.95 4.92 11.05
N LEU A 73 -13.19 4.20 10.22
CA LEU A 73 -12.98 2.78 10.43
C LEU A 73 -12.23 2.53 11.76
N PRO A 74 -12.49 1.41 12.44
CA PRO A 74 -11.79 1.06 13.66
C PRO A 74 -10.29 0.85 13.43
N ARG A 75 -9.49 1.17 14.45
CA ARG A 75 -8.05 0.87 14.49
C ARG A 75 -7.80 -0.62 14.21
N GLY A 76 -6.74 -0.91 13.45
CA GLY A 76 -6.34 -2.27 13.08
C GLY A 76 -7.06 -2.80 11.84
N THR A 77 -8.08 -2.09 11.32
CA THR A 77 -8.74 -2.47 10.07
C THR A 77 -7.74 -2.42 8.93
N VAL A 78 -7.67 -3.48 8.13
CA VAL A 78 -6.80 -3.54 6.96
C VAL A 78 -7.59 -3.12 5.72
N VAL A 79 -7.05 -2.16 4.98
CA VAL A 79 -7.64 -1.62 3.76
C VAL A 79 -6.73 -1.85 2.56
N CYS A 80 -7.29 -1.89 1.35
CA CYS A 80 -6.54 -2.03 0.11
C CYS A 80 -7.16 -1.27 -1.06
N ASP A 81 -6.35 -1.01 -2.09
CA ASP A 81 -6.79 -0.39 -3.33
C ASP A 81 -6.70 -1.34 -4.53
N ALA A 82 -6.98 -0.81 -5.72
CA ALA A 82 -6.88 -1.55 -6.97
C ALA A 82 -5.48 -1.51 -7.61
N ASN A 83 -4.55 -0.77 -7.02
CA ASN A 83 -3.20 -0.61 -7.53
C ASN A 83 -2.20 -1.57 -6.88
N GLY A 84 -2.55 -2.18 -5.74
CA GLY A 84 -1.69 -3.08 -4.99
C GLY A 84 -1.25 -2.51 -3.65
N ASN A 85 -1.74 -1.32 -3.27
CA ASN A 85 -1.45 -0.75 -1.96
C ASN A 85 -2.39 -1.33 -0.91
N THR A 86 -1.84 -1.46 0.28
CA THR A 86 -2.55 -1.84 1.49
C THR A 86 -2.16 -0.90 2.61
N GLY A 87 -3.01 -0.77 3.61
CA GLY A 87 -2.71 0.00 4.82
C GLY A 87 -3.49 -0.54 6.01
N VAL A 88 -3.10 -0.08 7.21
CA VAL A 88 -3.76 -0.40 8.47
C VAL A 88 -4.29 0.89 9.06
N ILE A 89 -5.54 0.87 9.50
CA ILE A 89 -6.18 2.02 10.11
C ILE A 89 -5.62 2.27 11.52
N ALA A 90 -5.24 3.50 11.81
CA ALA A 90 -4.75 3.96 13.11
C ALA A 90 -5.89 4.47 14.01
N ASP A 91 -5.55 5.04 15.17
CA ASP A 91 -6.51 5.38 16.23
C ASP A 91 -7.57 6.42 15.81
N ARG A 92 -7.25 7.30 14.84
CA ARG A 92 -8.17 8.33 14.34
C ARG A 92 -8.90 7.96 13.05
N GLY A 93 -8.78 6.70 12.62
CA GLY A 93 -9.33 6.25 11.33
C GLY A 93 -8.46 6.57 10.13
N GLU A 94 -7.26 7.10 10.36
CA GLU A 94 -6.26 7.45 9.36
C GLU A 94 -5.53 6.20 8.86
N VAL A 95 -5.16 6.16 7.58
CA VAL A 95 -4.33 5.07 7.06
C VAL A 95 -2.87 5.22 7.46
N GLU A 96 -2.31 4.17 8.03
CA GLU A 96 -0.88 4.02 8.33
C GLU A 96 -0.33 2.68 7.82
N ALA A 97 0.97 2.44 8.08
CA ALA A 97 1.67 1.20 7.78
C ALA A 97 1.43 0.69 6.36
N ILE A 98 1.61 1.58 5.37
CA ILE A 98 1.38 1.25 3.96
C ILE A 98 2.37 0.18 3.51
N ALA A 99 1.85 -0.77 2.74
CA ALA A 99 2.65 -1.76 2.04
C ALA A 99 2.11 -1.97 0.63
N PHE A 100 3.00 -2.25 -0.32
CA PHE A 100 2.66 -2.40 -1.73
C PHE A 100 3.03 -3.79 -2.24
N THR A 101 2.18 -4.38 -3.09
CA THR A 101 2.48 -5.58 -3.86
C THR A 101 2.40 -5.34 -5.36
N GLY A 102 3.34 -5.93 -6.10
CA GLY A 102 3.28 -6.03 -7.56
C GLY A 102 2.40 -7.17 -8.07
N ASN A 103 1.83 -8.01 -7.20
CA ASN A 103 1.07 -9.19 -7.59
C ASN A 103 -0.35 -8.84 -8.04
N ARG A 104 -0.52 -8.64 -9.35
CA ARG A 104 -1.81 -8.24 -9.95
C ARG A 104 -2.91 -9.29 -9.83
N ASP A 105 -2.56 -10.57 -9.76
CA ASP A 105 -3.53 -11.66 -9.64
C ASP A 105 -4.19 -11.67 -8.25
N LEU A 106 -3.41 -11.43 -7.19
CA LEU A 106 -3.94 -11.29 -5.83
C LEU A 106 -4.90 -10.10 -5.74
N VAL A 107 -4.51 -8.95 -6.30
CA VAL A 107 -5.36 -7.75 -6.34
C VAL A 107 -6.65 -8.06 -7.06
N ALA A 108 -6.59 -8.58 -8.30
CA ALA A 108 -7.77 -8.87 -9.10
C ALA A 108 -8.70 -9.89 -8.40
N THR A 109 -8.14 -10.92 -7.78
CA THR A 109 -8.90 -11.92 -7.03
C THR A 109 -9.64 -11.30 -5.85
N ARG A 110 -8.98 -10.43 -5.08
CA ARG A 110 -9.61 -9.74 -3.96
C ARG A 110 -10.74 -8.84 -4.43
N LEU A 111 -10.50 -8.01 -5.44
CA LEU A 111 -11.51 -7.06 -5.94
C LEU A 111 -12.73 -7.75 -6.54
N LYS A 112 -12.56 -8.90 -7.22
CA LYS A 112 -13.68 -9.68 -7.76
C LYS A 112 -14.69 -10.07 -6.68
N ARG A 113 -14.24 -10.38 -5.45
CA ARG A 113 -15.14 -10.73 -4.33
C ARG A 113 -16.07 -9.59 -3.91
N PHE A 114 -15.67 -8.34 -4.16
CA PHE A 114 -16.45 -7.16 -3.80
C PHE A 114 -17.32 -6.63 -4.96
N ARG A 115 -17.10 -7.11 -6.19
CA ARG A 115 -17.93 -6.74 -7.34
C ARG A 115 -19.32 -7.36 -7.19
N GLY A 116 -20.33 -6.53 -6.95
CA GLY A 116 -21.73 -6.94 -6.86
C GLY A 116 -22.17 -7.49 -5.50
N GLY A 117 -21.31 -7.41 -4.48
CA GLY A 117 -21.68 -7.80 -3.11
C GLY A 117 -22.55 -6.74 -2.41
N THR A 118 -23.34 -7.16 -1.43
CA THR A 118 -24.16 -6.31 -0.55
C THR A 118 -23.37 -5.58 0.54
N TYR A 119 -22.04 -5.72 0.56
CA TYR A 119 -21.18 -5.13 1.59
C TYR A 119 -20.99 -3.62 1.36
N SER A 120 -21.14 -2.84 2.44
CA SER A 120 -20.72 -1.44 2.47
C SER A 120 -19.21 -1.37 2.26
N GLN A 121 -18.77 -0.78 1.15
CA GLN A 121 -17.35 -0.53 0.91
C GLN A 121 -16.97 0.77 1.60
N PRO A 122 -15.83 0.79 2.33
CA PRO A 122 -15.36 2.00 2.95
C PRO A 122 -14.96 3.05 1.91
N ILE A 123 -15.03 4.31 2.31
CA ILE A 123 -14.82 5.46 1.45
C ILE A 123 -13.69 6.36 1.95
N ASP A 124 -12.93 6.90 1.01
CA ASP A 124 -12.03 8.03 1.25
C ASP A 124 -12.85 9.33 1.26
N THR A 125 -12.72 10.11 2.34
CA THR A 125 -13.37 11.43 2.51
C THR A 125 -12.91 12.47 1.49
N GLY A 126 -11.83 12.22 0.74
CA GLY A 126 -11.33 13.11 -0.30
C GLY A 126 -10.75 14.41 0.24
N GLY A 127 -10.59 14.53 1.56
CA GLY A 127 -9.91 15.64 2.20
C GLY A 127 -8.47 15.75 1.70
N LYS A 128 -8.09 16.95 1.26
CA LYS A 128 -6.71 17.31 0.95
C LYS A 128 -5.88 17.36 2.24
#